data_AF-A0A5C4Q9F6-F1
#
_entry.id   AF-A0A5C4Q9F6-F1
#
_cell.length_a   1.000
_cell.length_b   1.000
_cell.length_c   1.000
_cell.angle_alpha   90.00
_cell.angle_beta   90.00
_cell.angle_gamma   90.00
#
_symmetry.space_group_name_H-M   'P 1'
#
loop_
_entity.id
_entity.type
_entity.pdbx_description
1 polymer ?
#
loop_
_entity_poly.entity_id
_entity_poly.type
_entity_poly.pdbx_seq_one_letter_code
_entity_poly.pdbx_strand_id
1 'polypeptide(L)'
;MLCHAGRVSVTWRHLPASAREIAGAASDAVEAAKTQDKEAYEVATGRLATAERSGLVLGSVVRLLLEATHPDGLDGDDVRQVLQRCVRAAAPWRPDVDPHVVLVLLAGALGVYDPGEDDSPPDPAALARHGPLLVDDLLAVTGRPFDGYLSAAFAEIERTETQD
;
A
#
# COMPACT_ATOMS: atom_id res chain seq x y z
N MET A 1 -2.51 -15.21 30.70
CA MET A 1 -3.23 -15.39 29.42
C MET A 1 -3.99 -14.11 29.15
N LEU A 2 -3.30 -13.09 28.63
CA LEU A 2 -3.87 -11.77 28.33
C LEU A 2 -4.14 -11.75 26.82
N CYS A 3 -5.41 -11.64 26.46
CA CYS A 3 -5.84 -11.47 25.08
C CYS A 3 -5.19 -10.20 24.52
N HIS A 4 -4.36 -10.33 23.51
CA HIS A 4 -3.88 -9.22 22.69
C HIS A 4 -5.05 -8.77 21.80
N ALA A 5 -5.96 -7.99 22.37
CA ALA A 5 -6.92 -7.24 21.57
C ALA A 5 -6.14 -6.18 20.80
N GLY A 6 -5.63 -6.58 19.63
CA GLY A 6 -4.95 -5.70 18.69
C GLY A 6 -5.79 -4.44 18.48
N ARG A 7 -5.13 -3.30 18.49
CA ARG A 7 -5.74 -1.97 18.33
C ARG A 7 -6.57 -1.93 17.05
N VAL A 8 -7.87 -2.20 17.14
CA VAL A 8 -8.82 -1.61 16.21
C VAL A 8 -8.84 -0.14 16.57
N SER A 9 -7.98 0.64 15.92
CA SER A 9 -7.88 2.08 16.14
C SER A 9 -9.28 2.68 16.03
N VAL A 10 -9.62 3.54 16.99
CA VAL A 10 -10.92 4.21 17.09
C VAL A 10 -11.29 4.92 15.78
N THR A 11 -10.26 5.26 14.99
CA THR A 11 -10.27 5.93 13.69
C THR A 11 -11.23 5.29 12.67
N TRP A 12 -11.35 3.96 12.59
CA TRP A 12 -12.01 3.31 11.44
C TRP A 12 -13.39 2.74 11.71
N ARG A 13 -13.90 2.86 12.95
CA ARG A 13 -15.15 2.18 13.34
C ARG A 13 -16.38 2.62 12.54
N HIS A 14 -16.33 3.80 11.93
CA HIS A 14 -17.39 4.37 11.11
C HIS A 14 -17.44 3.78 9.69
N LEU A 15 -16.37 3.12 9.23
CA LEU A 15 -16.28 2.57 7.89
C LEU A 15 -17.15 1.29 7.72
N PRO A 16 -17.64 1.00 6.50
CA PRO A 16 -18.23 -0.29 6.16
C PRO A 16 -17.30 -1.47 6.50
N ALA A 17 -17.87 -2.66 6.68
CA ALA A 17 -17.12 -3.84 7.13
C ALA A 17 -15.94 -4.20 6.21
N SER A 18 -16.15 -4.16 4.89
CA SER A 18 -15.10 -4.42 3.88
C SER A 18 -13.96 -3.39 3.96
N ALA A 19 -14.28 -2.11 4.08
CA ALA A 19 -13.27 -1.05 4.24
C ALA A 19 -12.49 -1.19 5.55
N ARG A 20 -13.15 -1.61 6.65
CA ARG A 20 -12.46 -1.92 7.92
C ARG A 20 -11.53 -3.12 7.81
N GLU A 21 -11.89 -4.13 7.03
CA GLU A 21 -11.03 -5.29 6.79
C GLU A 21 -9.77 -4.88 6.03
N ILE A 22 -9.90 -4.11 4.96
CA ILE A 22 -8.75 -3.55 4.21
C ILE A 22 -7.89 -2.71 5.15
N ALA A 23 -8.50 -1.82 5.93
CA ALA A 23 -7.77 -0.95 6.85
C ALA A 23 -6.94 -1.75 7.85
N GLY A 24 -7.54 -2.76 8.49
CA GLY A 24 -6.85 -3.64 9.44
C GLY A 24 -5.71 -4.42 8.77
N ALA A 25 -5.99 -5.10 7.66
CA ALA A 25 -4.98 -5.89 6.96
C ALA A 25 -3.83 -5.03 6.40
N ALA A 26 -4.11 -3.82 5.92
CA ALA A 26 -3.10 -2.89 5.46
C ALA A 26 -2.22 -2.37 6.61
N SER A 27 -2.82 -1.99 7.74
CA SER A 27 -2.08 -1.58 8.93
C SER A 27 -1.19 -2.70 9.47
N ASP A 28 -1.72 -3.93 9.53
CA ASP A 28 -0.98 -5.12 9.96
C ASP A 28 0.21 -5.39 9.01
N ALA A 29 0.00 -5.29 7.69
CA ALA A 29 1.04 -5.55 6.69
C ALA A 29 2.15 -4.48 6.71
N VAL A 30 1.80 -3.20 6.85
CA VAL A 30 2.78 -2.10 6.92
C VAL A 30 3.59 -2.19 8.21
N GLU A 31 2.95 -2.49 9.35
CA GLU A 31 3.69 -2.66 10.61
C GLU A 31 4.60 -3.90 10.58
N ALA A 32 4.14 -5.01 9.98
CA ALA A 32 4.96 -6.19 9.76
C ALA A 32 6.15 -5.91 8.82
N ALA A 33 5.96 -5.10 7.77
CA ALA A 33 7.06 -4.67 6.90
C ALA A 33 8.10 -3.84 7.65
N LYS A 34 7.64 -2.85 8.42
CA LYS A 34 8.48 -1.98 9.25
C LYS A 34 9.31 -2.75 10.28
N THR A 35 8.71 -3.79 10.87
CA THR A 35 9.37 -4.65 11.87
C THR A 35 10.08 -5.86 11.25
N GLN A 36 9.98 -6.04 9.94
CA GLN A 36 10.49 -7.17 9.16
C GLN A 36 10.00 -8.54 9.67
N ASP A 37 8.78 -8.59 10.22
CA ASP A 37 8.13 -9.80 10.69
C ASP A 37 7.50 -10.57 9.52
N LYS A 38 8.21 -11.61 9.05
CA LYS A 38 7.81 -12.39 7.87
C LYS A 38 6.45 -13.09 8.03
N GLU A 39 6.19 -13.65 9.21
CA GLU A 39 4.98 -14.44 9.44
C GLU A 39 3.77 -13.52 9.51
N ALA A 40 3.87 -12.43 10.29
CA ALA A 40 2.82 -11.42 10.35
C ALA A 40 2.56 -10.79 8.96
N TYR A 41 3.63 -10.56 8.19
CA TYR A 41 3.54 -10.01 6.85
C TYR A 41 2.77 -10.92 5.88
N GLU A 42 3.06 -12.22 5.89
CA GLU A 42 2.40 -13.20 5.03
C GLU A 42 0.91 -13.33 5.37
N VAL A 43 0.56 -13.35 6.65
CA VAL A 43 -0.85 -13.38 7.10
C VAL A 43 -1.59 -12.12 6.64
N ALA A 44 -1.00 -10.94 6.85
CA ALA A 44 -1.64 -9.67 6.53
C ALA A 44 -1.81 -9.48 5.01
N THR A 45 -0.77 -9.78 4.22
CA THR A 45 -0.82 -9.69 2.75
C THR A 45 -1.74 -10.74 2.13
N GLY A 46 -1.87 -11.92 2.73
CA GLY A 46 -2.87 -12.92 2.35
C GLY A 46 -4.31 -12.40 2.49
N ARG A 47 -4.60 -11.68 3.59
CA ARG A 47 -5.90 -11.02 3.78
C ARG A 47 -6.14 -9.89 2.78
N LEU A 48 -5.11 -9.09 2.47
CA LEU A 48 -5.20 -8.04 1.45
C LEU A 48 -5.46 -8.61 0.05
N ALA A 49 -4.86 -9.75 -0.29
CA ALA A 49 -5.04 -10.40 -1.59
C ALA A 49 -6.48 -10.86 -1.83
N THR A 50 -7.24 -11.15 -0.77
CA THR A 50 -8.66 -11.55 -0.85
C THR A 50 -9.62 -10.39 -0.68
N ALA A 51 -9.16 -9.26 -0.14
CA ALA A 51 -10.00 -8.11 0.12
C ALA A 51 -10.26 -7.32 -1.18
N GLU A 52 -11.51 -7.34 -1.64
CA GLU A 52 -11.94 -6.59 -2.81
C GLU A 52 -11.62 -5.08 -2.65
N ARG A 53 -11.14 -4.44 -3.71
CA ARG A 53 -10.70 -3.02 -3.72
C ARG A 53 -9.46 -2.69 -2.86
N SER A 54 -8.75 -3.68 -2.28
CA SER A 54 -7.50 -3.41 -1.54
C SER A 54 -6.45 -2.69 -2.40
N GLY A 55 -6.33 -3.05 -3.68
CA GLY A 55 -5.45 -2.38 -4.65
C GLY A 55 -5.82 -0.91 -4.88
N LEU A 56 -7.11 -0.57 -4.98
CA LEU A 56 -7.56 0.82 -5.14
C LEU A 56 -7.20 1.67 -3.92
N VAL A 57 -7.41 1.13 -2.72
CA VAL A 57 -7.09 1.82 -1.46
C VAL A 57 -5.59 2.02 -1.31
N LEU A 58 -4.78 0.96 -1.49
CA LEU A 58 -3.32 1.07 -1.38
C LEU A 58 -2.72 1.95 -2.48
N GLY A 59 -3.24 1.88 -3.71
CA GLY A 59 -2.86 2.78 -4.80
C GLY A 59 -3.13 4.24 -4.46
N SER A 60 -4.29 4.54 -3.88
CA SER A 60 -4.62 5.89 -3.40
C SER A 60 -3.68 6.37 -2.29
N VAL A 61 -3.29 5.49 -1.36
CA VAL A 61 -2.29 5.82 -0.33
C VAL A 61 -0.92 6.09 -0.94
N VAL A 62 -0.46 5.25 -1.88
CA VAL A 62 0.82 5.46 -2.58
C VAL A 62 0.82 6.79 -3.31
N ARG A 63 -0.27 7.13 -4.02
CA ARG A 63 -0.41 8.44 -4.69
C ARG A 63 -0.24 9.60 -3.70
N LEU A 64 -0.98 9.59 -2.58
CA LEU A 64 -0.88 10.63 -1.55
C LEU A 64 0.52 10.73 -0.93
N LEU A 65 1.22 9.61 -0.78
CA LEU A 65 2.59 9.59 -0.27
C LEU A 65 3.59 10.15 -1.29
N LEU A 66 3.42 9.85 -2.58
CA LEU A 66 4.23 10.41 -3.66
C LEU A 66 4.05 11.92 -3.75
N GLU A 67 2.80 12.41 -3.73
CA GLU A 67 2.49 13.85 -3.73
C GLU A 67 3.08 14.56 -2.49
N ALA A 68 3.02 13.93 -1.32
CA ALA A 68 3.58 14.49 -0.09
C ALA A 68 5.12 14.59 -0.12
N THR A 69 5.79 13.75 -0.91
CA THR A 69 7.25 13.73 -1.05
C THR A 69 7.75 14.56 -2.24
N HIS A 70 6.90 14.83 -3.22
CA HIS A 70 7.24 15.55 -4.46
C HIS A 70 6.21 16.66 -4.74
N PRO A 71 6.18 17.74 -3.94
CA PRO A 71 5.18 18.80 -4.07
C PRO A 71 5.31 19.60 -5.38
N ASP A 72 6.50 19.61 -5.99
CA ASP A 72 6.78 20.30 -7.26
C ASP A 72 6.48 19.42 -8.50
N GLY A 73 6.00 18.20 -8.28
CA GLY A 73 5.77 17.19 -9.32
C GLY A 73 6.77 16.04 -9.26
N LEU A 74 6.38 14.92 -9.84
CA LEU A 74 7.14 13.67 -9.89
C LEU A 74 7.61 13.43 -11.33
N ASP A 75 8.91 13.20 -11.53
CA ASP A 75 9.45 12.80 -12.84
C ASP A 75 9.88 11.32 -12.90
N GLY A 76 10.39 10.89 -14.06
CA GLY A 76 10.81 9.51 -14.27
C GLY A 76 12.04 9.09 -13.47
N ASP A 77 12.90 10.02 -13.10
CA ASP A 77 14.07 9.75 -12.25
C ASP A 77 13.65 9.62 -10.78
N ASP A 78 12.66 10.39 -10.33
CA ASP A 78 12.06 10.23 -9.01
C ASP A 78 11.40 8.85 -8.86
N VAL A 79 10.60 8.43 -9.85
CA VAL A 79 9.98 7.08 -9.88
C VAL A 79 11.06 5.99 -9.81
N ARG A 80 12.14 6.14 -10.58
CA ARG A 80 13.27 5.20 -10.58
C ARG A 80 13.94 5.14 -9.20
N GLN A 81 14.11 6.28 -8.54
CA GLN A 81 14.73 6.34 -7.21
C GLN A 81 13.86 5.64 -6.17
N VAL A 82 12.54 5.90 -6.17
CA VAL A 82 11.59 5.23 -5.25
C VAL A 82 11.62 3.72 -5.46
N LEU A 83 11.55 3.25 -6.70
CA LEU A 83 11.62 1.82 -7.02
C LEU A 83 12.91 1.18 -6.50
N GLN A 84 14.06 1.79 -6.80
CA GLN A 84 15.36 1.25 -6.38
C GLN A 84 15.52 1.22 -4.87
N ARG A 85 15.05 2.26 -4.16
CA ARG A 85 15.10 2.34 -2.71
C ARG A 85 14.22 1.28 -2.06
N CYS A 86 12.95 1.17 -2.49
CA CYS A 86 12.00 0.18 -2.00
C CYS A 86 12.54 -1.26 -2.15
N VAL A 87 12.99 -1.62 -3.36
CA VAL A 87 13.53 -2.97 -3.62
C VAL A 87 14.77 -3.23 -2.76
N ARG A 88 15.70 -2.26 -2.68
CA ARG A 88 16.92 -2.41 -1.87
C ARG A 88 16.63 -2.54 -0.38
N ALA A 89 15.64 -1.82 0.14
CA ALA A 89 15.24 -1.88 1.54
C ALA A 89 14.54 -3.21 1.88
N ALA A 90 13.72 -3.74 0.97
CA ALA A 90 12.99 -4.99 1.17
C ALA A 90 13.86 -6.25 0.99
N ALA A 91 14.77 -6.26 0.00
CA ALA A 91 15.50 -7.46 -0.42
C ALA A 91 16.20 -8.26 0.71
N PRO A 92 16.79 -7.66 1.76
CA PRO A 92 17.44 -8.41 2.83
C PRO A 92 16.51 -9.33 3.63
N TRP A 93 15.21 -8.98 3.72
CA TRP A 93 14.24 -9.73 4.52
C TRP A 93 13.10 -10.32 3.67
N ARG A 94 12.79 -9.75 2.49
CA ARG A 94 11.92 -10.31 1.45
C ARG A 94 12.73 -10.56 0.17
N PRO A 95 13.37 -11.73 0.02
CA PRO A 95 14.17 -12.04 -1.17
C PRO A 95 13.33 -12.22 -2.44
N ASP A 96 12.00 -12.36 -2.30
CA ASP A 96 11.01 -12.50 -3.35
C ASP A 96 10.45 -11.16 -3.86
N VAL A 97 11.00 -10.02 -3.42
CA VAL A 97 10.60 -8.71 -3.92
C VAL A 97 10.93 -8.58 -5.42
N ASP A 98 9.91 -8.32 -6.22
CA ASP A 98 9.98 -8.17 -7.66
C ASP A 98 9.91 -6.68 -8.06
N PRO A 99 10.99 -6.11 -8.65
CA PRO A 99 11.00 -4.73 -9.12
C PRO A 99 9.92 -4.41 -10.15
N HIS A 100 9.51 -5.37 -10.97
CA HIS A 100 8.46 -5.16 -11.97
C HIS A 100 7.11 -4.93 -11.30
N VAL A 101 6.76 -5.69 -10.27
CA VAL A 101 5.52 -5.49 -9.50
C VAL A 101 5.50 -4.13 -8.81
N VAL A 102 6.64 -3.70 -8.26
CA VAL A 102 6.78 -2.35 -7.67
C VAL A 102 6.58 -1.25 -8.73
N LEU A 103 7.11 -1.43 -9.94
CA LEU A 103 6.90 -0.51 -11.05
C LEU A 103 5.43 -0.41 -11.44
N VAL A 104 4.72 -1.54 -11.54
CA VAL A 104 3.29 -1.57 -11.84
C VAL A 104 2.48 -0.87 -10.75
N LEU A 105 2.81 -1.05 -9.48
CA LEU A 105 2.16 -0.34 -8.37
C LEU A 105 2.36 1.19 -8.45
N LEU A 106 3.57 1.63 -8.78
CA LEU A 106 3.87 3.05 -8.97
C LEU A 106 3.08 3.62 -10.17
N ALA A 107 3.12 2.92 -11.31
CA ALA A 107 2.41 3.33 -12.51
C ALA A 107 0.88 3.36 -12.31
N GLY A 108 0.33 2.38 -11.60
CA GLY A 108 -1.08 2.34 -11.22
C GLY A 108 -1.50 3.48 -10.29
N ALA A 109 -0.69 3.79 -9.27
CA ALA A 109 -0.95 4.92 -8.37
C ALA A 109 -0.91 6.28 -9.09
N LEU A 110 -0.13 6.39 -10.17
CA LEU A 110 -0.03 7.58 -11.02
C LEU A 110 -1.09 7.62 -12.14
N GLY A 111 -1.91 6.58 -12.28
CA GLY A 111 -2.94 6.50 -13.32
C GLY A 111 -2.39 6.32 -14.74
N VAL A 112 -1.16 5.81 -14.89
CA VAL A 112 -0.49 5.60 -16.19
C VAL A 112 -0.39 4.13 -16.59
N TYR A 113 -0.94 3.23 -15.77
CA TYR A 113 -0.99 1.79 -16.05
C TYR A 113 -2.43 1.36 -16.37
N ASP A 114 -2.62 0.76 -17.55
CA ASP A 114 -3.84 0.05 -17.92
C ASP A 114 -3.58 -1.48 -17.92
N PRO A 115 -4.18 -2.24 -17.00
CA PRO A 115 -4.04 -3.70 -16.98
C PRO A 115 -4.56 -4.39 -18.26
N GLY A 116 -5.45 -3.76 -19.03
CA GLY A 116 -5.98 -4.31 -20.28
C GLY A 116 -5.01 -4.22 -21.46
N GLU A 117 -3.96 -3.40 -21.33
CA GLU A 117 -2.90 -3.24 -22.32
C GLU A 117 -1.63 -4.03 -21.96
N ASP A 118 -1.60 -4.66 -20.77
CA ASP A 118 -0.52 -5.56 -20.34
C ASP A 118 -0.87 -7.01 -20.70
N ASP A 119 -0.01 -7.66 -21.51
CA ASP A 119 -0.17 -9.07 -21.89
C ASP A 119 0.08 -10.03 -20.71
N SER A 120 0.73 -9.57 -19.63
CA SER A 120 1.07 -10.38 -18.46
C SER A 120 1.04 -9.56 -17.17
N PRO A 121 -0.12 -9.01 -16.78
CA PRO A 121 -0.23 -8.20 -15.57
C PRO A 121 0.13 -9.03 -14.33
N PRO A 122 0.76 -8.42 -13.30
CA PRO A 122 1.05 -9.13 -12.06
C PRO A 122 -0.20 -9.72 -11.40
N ASP A 123 -0.05 -10.92 -10.83
CA ASP A 123 -1.07 -11.56 -10.01
C ASP A 123 -1.53 -10.62 -8.87
N PRO A 124 -2.85 -10.48 -8.59
CA PRO A 124 -3.34 -9.70 -7.46
C PRO A 124 -2.67 -10.03 -6.12
N ALA A 125 -2.30 -11.28 -5.86
CA ALA A 125 -1.57 -11.62 -4.64
C ALA A 125 -0.13 -11.09 -4.65
N ALA A 126 0.50 -10.97 -5.83
CA ALA A 126 1.78 -10.28 -5.96
C ALA A 126 1.63 -8.78 -5.67
N LEU A 127 0.61 -8.11 -6.22
CA LEU A 127 0.33 -6.70 -5.91
C LEU A 127 0.10 -6.49 -4.41
N ALA A 128 -0.70 -7.35 -3.76
CA ALA A 128 -0.96 -7.31 -2.32
C ALA A 128 0.31 -7.54 -1.47
N ARG A 129 1.24 -8.37 -1.94
CA ARG A 129 2.54 -8.61 -1.28
C ARG A 129 3.53 -7.46 -1.44
N HIS A 130 3.42 -6.62 -2.47
CA HIS A 130 4.40 -5.56 -2.75
C HIS A 130 3.89 -4.17 -2.31
N GLY A 131 2.58 -3.95 -2.33
CA GLY A 131 1.97 -2.68 -1.94
C GLY A 131 2.41 -2.18 -0.56
N PRO A 132 2.33 -2.99 0.51
CA PRO A 132 2.76 -2.58 1.84
C PRO A 132 4.26 -2.28 1.97
N LEU A 133 5.12 -2.95 1.19
CA LEU A 133 6.57 -2.64 1.15
C LEU A 133 6.81 -1.23 0.61
N LEU A 134 6.12 -0.89 -0.48
CA LEU A 134 6.20 0.44 -1.09
C LEU A 134 5.65 1.51 -0.16
N VAL A 135 4.54 1.23 0.52
CA VAL A 135 3.96 2.13 1.52
C VAL A 135 4.93 2.36 2.69
N ASP A 136 5.54 1.32 3.24
CA ASP A 136 6.53 1.45 4.33
C ASP A 136 7.75 2.28 3.90
N ASP A 137 8.31 2.01 2.71
CA ASP A 137 9.44 2.79 2.17
C ASP A 137 9.11 4.28 2.02
N LEU A 138 7.93 4.61 1.48
CA LEU A 138 7.49 5.99 1.33
C LEU A 138 7.18 6.67 2.68
N LEU A 139 6.59 5.93 3.62
CA LEU A 139 6.33 6.44 4.98
C LEU A 139 7.64 6.79 5.69
N ALA A 140 8.69 6.01 5.51
CA ALA A 140 10.01 6.27 6.08
C ALA A 140 10.59 7.62 5.62
N VAL A 141 10.26 8.09 4.41
CA VAL A 141 10.64 9.43 3.91
C VAL A 141 9.82 10.53 4.56
N THR A 142 8.50 10.35 4.67
CA THR A 142 7.61 11.40 5.18
C THR A 142 7.69 11.59 6.69
N GLY A 143 8.07 10.55 7.43
CA GLY A 143 8.07 10.53 8.90
C GLY A 143 6.68 10.64 9.53
N ARG A 144 5.60 10.54 8.73
CA ARG A 144 4.21 10.66 9.18
C ARG A 144 3.55 9.29 9.36
N PRO A 145 2.55 9.15 10.25
CA PRO A 145 1.90 7.86 10.47
C PRO A 145 1.00 7.44 9.31
N PHE A 146 0.95 6.12 9.05
CA PHE A 146 0.13 5.49 8.00
C PHE A 146 -1.36 5.85 8.11
N ASP A 147 -1.90 5.86 9.33
CA ASP A 147 -3.32 6.11 9.60
C ASP A 147 -3.85 7.41 8.97
N GLY A 148 -3.02 8.45 8.89
CA GLY A 148 -3.42 9.71 8.26
C GLY A 148 -3.65 9.56 6.76
N TYR A 149 -2.75 8.89 6.06
CA TYR A 149 -2.85 8.66 4.62
C TYR A 149 -3.95 7.68 4.27
N LEU A 150 -4.12 6.62 5.07
CA LEU A 150 -5.22 5.68 4.89
C LEU A 150 -6.59 6.36 5.05
N SER A 151 -6.71 7.32 5.98
CA SER A 151 -7.96 8.07 6.19
C SER A 151 -8.28 8.91 4.97
N ALA A 152 -7.27 9.62 4.48
CA ALA A 152 -7.39 10.48 3.32
C ALA A 152 -7.72 9.65 2.06
N ALA A 153 -7.13 8.47 1.89
CA ALA A 153 -7.42 7.58 0.78
C ALA A 153 -8.89 7.13 0.76
N PHE A 154 -9.45 6.72 1.91
CA PHE A 154 -10.88 6.37 1.97
C PHE A 154 -11.79 7.57 1.66
N ALA A 155 -11.48 8.75 2.20
CA ALA A 155 -12.26 9.96 1.94
C ALA A 155 -12.19 10.41 0.47
N GLU A 156 -11.06 10.17 -0.19
CA GLU A 156 -10.85 10.46 -1.62
C GLU A 156 -11.70 9.55 -2.51
N ILE A 157 -11.68 8.24 -2.21
CA ILE A 157 -12.47 7.25 -2.94
C ILE A 157 -13.96 7.53 -2.78
N GLU A 158 -14.42 7.77 -1.55
CA GLU A 158 -15.83 8.09 -1.27
C GLU A 158 -16.29 9.35 -2.05
N ARG A 159 -15.44 10.38 -2.10
CA ARG A 159 -15.78 11.61 -2.84
C ARG A 159 -15.87 11.35 -4.34
N THR A 160 -14.94 10.57 -4.89
CA THR A 160 -14.94 10.20 -6.31
C THR A 160 -16.20 9.41 -6.66
N GLU A 161 -16.55 8.39 -5.85
CA GLU A 161 -17.75 7.57 -6.03
C GLU A 161 -19.07 8.35 -5.87
N THR A 162 -19.06 9.49 -5.17
CA THR A 162 -20.27 10.33 -4.98
C THR A 162 -20.42 11.40 -6.07
N GLN A 163 -19.34 11.72 -6.78
CA GLN A 163 -19.32 12.75 -7.84
C GLN A 163 -19.63 12.20 -9.23
N ASP A 164 -19.58 10.87 -9.40
CA ASP A 164 -20.02 10.12 -10.59
C ASP A 164 -21.50 9.70 -10.50
#